data_AF-A0A7K4DQU3-F1
#
_entry.id   AF-A0A7K4DQU3-F1
#
_cell.length_a   1.000
_cell.length_b   1.000
_cell.length_c   1.000
_cell.angle_alpha   90.00
_cell.angle_beta   90.00
_cell.angle_gamma   90.00
#
_symmetry.space_group_name_H-M   'P 1'
#
loop_
_entity.id
_entity.type
_entity.pdbx_description
1 polymer ?
#
loop_
_entity_poly.entity_id
_entity_poly.type
_entity_poly.pdbx_seq_one_letter_code
_entity_poly.pdbx_strand_id
1 'polypeptide(L)'
;MKKKAIFVTVFFGFILLSSTVMITLPGILPAEDDPEMTVTGTPADNFPDEQRAQFCGSGIPKSTAYVTEYSIPTVCTNPLAIVTDYDGNVWFTETNTGKLGKFNPSTLTFTEYDNPSWPQGGRSMMWGIDYSPDGSVWFTDETYDSVWKFSTITEKYDRLSYPSEGDSLPQKLKIHGSQIIINDFTGNKLTFLDPTLSENVNYLSIPSPVDNSVTADFAIDEENNVWFTNWLFQQGGVLVKFNQNAYFDDAANSEDKFLPLVDYIEIYPLPTELLTPNGAVVSVVSASHIVPS
;
A
#
# COMPACT_ATOMS: atom_id res chain seq x y z
N MET A 1 0.80 -21.58 7.40
CA MET A 1 1.90 -20.85 6.72
C MET A 1 1.56 -20.72 5.25
N LYS A 2 1.31 -19.48 4.80
CA LYS A 2 1.16 -19.10 3.39
C LYS A 2 2.51 -19.35 2.68
N LYS A 3 2.56 -20.26 1.70
CA LYS A 3 3.82 -20.76 1.09
C LYS A 3 4.65 -19.67 0.39
N LYS A 4 4.07 -18.50 0.08
CA LYS A 4 4.74 -17.41 -0.66
C LYS A 4 5.16 -16.22 0.21
N ALA A 5 4.84 -16.19 1.51
CA ALA A 5 5.39 -15.18 2.43
C ALA A 5 6.93 -15.17 2.40
N ILE A 6 7.54 -16.35 2.22
CA ILE A 6 9.00 -16.54 2.06
C ILE A 6 9.57 -15.75 0.87
N PHE A 7 8.83 -15.60 -0.23
CA PHE A 7 9.30 -14.92 -1.45
C PHE A 7 9.43 -13.41 -1.25
N VAL A 8 8.50 -12.81 -0.50
CA VAL A 8 8.51 -11.38 -0.17
C VAL A 8 9.57 -11.08 0.90
N THR A 9 9.77 -11.98 1.88
CA THR A 9 10.85 -11.86 2.88
C THR A 9 12.25 -11.90 2.26
N VAL A 10 12.46 -12.51 1.09
CA VAL A 10 13.77 -12.48 0.40
C VAL A 10 13.95 -11.17 -0.40
N PHE A 11 12.89 -10.64 -1.01
CA PHE A 11 12.94 -9.43 -1.85
C PHE A 11 12.89 -8.12 -1.03
N PHE A 12 12.01 -8.06 -0.05
CA PHE A 12 11.89 -6.94 0.91
C PHE A 12 12.47 -7.31 2.27
N GLY A 13 13.35 -8.31 2.38
CA GLY A 13 13.90 -8.76 3.67
C GLY A 13 14.49 -7.66 4.54
N PHE A 14 14.96 -6.56 3.95
CA PHE A 14 15.43 -5.40 4.71
C PHE A 14 14.33 -4.50 5.29
N ILE A 15 13.09 -4.57 4.77
CA ILE A 15 11.91 -3.80 5.21
C ILE A 15 10.92 -4.67 6.00
N LEU A 16 10.77 -5.96 5.63
CA LEU A 16 9.81 -6.90 6.23
C LEU A 16 10.32 -7.69 7.44
N LEU A 17 11.60 -7.59 7.79
CA LEU A 17 12.13 -8.26 8.99
C LEU A 17 11.69 -7.52 10.25
N SER A 18 10.45 -7.75 10.66
CA SER A 18 10.03 -7.46 12.03
C SER A 18 8.91 -8.33 12.58
N SER A 19 8.48 -9.37 11.87
CA SER A 19 7.85 -10.50 12.53
C SER A 19 8.95 -11.52 12.79
N THR A 20 9.31 -11.73 14.06
CA THR A 20 10.05 -12.89 14.52
C THR A 20 9.26 -14.16 14.17
N VAL A 21 9.36 -14.62 12.92
CA VAL A 21 8.92 -15.96 12.56
C VAL A 21 9.99 -16.90 13.12
N MET A 22 9.73 -17.44 14.31
CA MET A 22 10.52 -18.52 14.88
C MET A 22 10.36 -19.73 13.94
N ILE A 23 11.33 -19.96 13.06
CA ILE A 23 11.38 -21.15 12.19
C ILE A 23 11.73 -22.34 13.08
N THR A 24 10.73 -23.13 13.49
CA THR A 24 10.99 -24.39 14.18
C THR A 24 11.42 -25.45 13.16
N LEU A 25 12.73 -25.70 13.06
CA LEU A 25 13.27 -26.89 12.41
C LEU A 25 13.03 -28.11 13.32
N PRO A 26 12.54 -29.26 12.82
CA PRO A 26 12.36 -30.44 13.66
C PRO A 26 13.72 -30.96 14.12
N GLY A 27 14.01 -30.85 15.42
CA GLY A 27 15.17 -31.50 16.06
C GLY A 27 16.31 -30.60 16.52
N ILE A 28 16.20 -29.27 16.40
CA ILE A 28 17.11 -28.31 17.05
C ILE A 28 16.23 -27.31 17.78
N LEU A 29 16.13 -27.42 19.12
CA LEU A 29 15.65 -26.32 19.94
C LEU A 29 16.80 -25.30 19.98
N PRO A 30 16.65 -24.07 19.44
CA PRO A 30 17.59 -23.01 19.78
C PRO A 30 17.49 -22.78 21.28
N ALA A 31 18.60 -22.45 21.93
CA ALA A 31 18.53 -21.91 23.28
C ALA A 31 17.58 -20.70 23.27
N GLU A 32 16.59 -20.68 24.16
CA GLU A 32 15.79 -19.50 24.45
C GLU A 32 16.67 -18.47 25.16
N ASP A 33 17.56 -17.81 24.41
CA ASP A 33 17.91 -16.43 24.74
C ASP A 33 16.79 -15.59 24.15
N ASP A 34 15.71 -15.40 24.92
CA ASP A 34 14.77 -14.31 24.64
C ASP A 34 15.59 -13.02 24.84
N PRO A 35 15.92 -12.27 23.77
CA PRO A 35 16.77 -11.11 23.91
C PRO A 35 16.10 -10.17 24.91
N GLU A 36 16.83 -9.81 25.98
CA GLU A 36 16.31 -8.92 27.02
C GLU A 36 15.67 -7.69 26.36
N MET A 37 14.36 -7.52 26.54
CA MET A 37 13.64 -6.35 26.06
C MET A 37 13.43 -5.39 27.22
N THR A 38 14.06 -4.22 27.13
CA THR A 38 13.80 -3.15 28.10
C THR A 38 12.47 -2.48 27.77
N VAL A 39 11.46 -2.59 28.65
CA VAL A 39 10.15 -1.91 28.47
C VAL A 39 10.28 -0.43 28.81
N THR A 40 10.00 0.43 27.83
CA THR A 40 10.17 1.89 27.91
C THR A 40 8.86 2.66 27.99
N GLY A 41 7.72 2.02 27.67
CA GLY A 41 6.43 2.69 27.49
C GLY A 41 6.34 3.49 26.20
N THR A 42 7.26 3.27 25.25
CA THR A 42 7.32 3.96 23.96
C THR A 42 7.13 2.98 22.80
N PRO A 43 6.90 3.45 21.56
CA PRO A 43 6.82 2.55 20.41
C PRO A 43 8.09 1.71 20.16
N ALA A 44 9.22 2.02 20.82
CA ALA A 44 10.43 1.19 20.81
C ALA A 44 10.21 -0.22 21.40
N ASP A 45 9.17 -0.40 22.22
CA ASP A 45 8.83 -1.68 22.84
C ASP A 45 8.36 -2.73 21.83
N ASN A 46 8.09 -2.33 20.59
CA ASN A 46 7.80 -3.27 19.50
C ASN A 46 9.06 -3.84 18.81
N PHE A 47 10.25 -3.55 19.33
CA PHE A 47 11.53 -4.01 18.80
C PHE A 47 12.44 -4.53 19.93
N PRO A 48 13.17 -5.64 19.69
CA PRO A 48 14.28 -6.05 20.55
C PRO A 48 15.32 -4.93 20.70
N ASP A 49 16.00 -4.87 21.85
CA ASP A 49 16.95 -3.80 22.18
C ASP A 49 18.05 -3.64 21.11
N GLU A 50 18.54 -4.75 20.55
CA GLU A 50 19.53 -4.77 19.47
C GLU A 50 19.04 -4.15 18.14
N GLN A 51 17.73 -4.14 17.89
CA GLN A 51 17.11 -3.64 16.66
C GLN A 51 16.66 -2.18 16.78
N ARG A 52 16.58 -1.64 18.00
CA ARG A 52 16.10 -0.27 18.23
C ARG A 52 16.93 0.76 17.50
N ALA A 53 18.25 0.59 17.42
CA ALA A 53 19.09 1.52 16.67
C ALA A 53 18.69 1.62 15.18
N GLN A 54 18.22 0.52 14.58
CA GLN A 54 17.80 0.46 13.18
C GLN A 54 16.41 1.07 12.96
N PHE A 55 15.44 0.74 13.82
CA PHE A 55 14.04 1.12 13.59
C PHE A 55 13.60 2.39 14.34
N CYS A 56 14.25 2.70 15.45
CA CYS A 56 13.99 3.88 16.27
C CYS A 56 15.03 4.99 16.07
N GLY A 57 16.11 4.72 15.33
CA GLY A 57 17.19 5.66 15.12
C GLY A 57 16.70 6.94 14.45
N SER A 58 16.51 8.00 15.23
CA SER A 58 16.35 9.36 14.72
C SER A 58 17.69 10.07 14.87
N GLY A 59 18.40 10.26 13.76
CA GLY A 59 19.54 11.16 13.73
C GLY A 59 19.09 12.60 14.01
N ILE A 60 20.03 13.48 14.35
CA ILE A 60 19.75 14.92 14.38
C ILE A 60 19.37 15.34 12.94
N PRO A 61 18.19 15.95 12.73
CA PRO A 61 17.77 16.39 11.40
C PRO A 61 18.82 17.25 10.74
N LYS A 62 19.14 16.94 9.49
CA LYS A 62 20.11 17.67 8.68
C LYS A 62 19.41 18.62 7.73
N SER A 63 20.11 19.69 7.38
CA SER A 63 19.67 20.62 6.35
C SER A 63 20.82 20.94 5.41
N THR A 64 20.50 20.98 4.12
CA THR A 64 21.36 21.40 3.02
C THR A 64 20.64 22.47 2.20
N ALA A 65 21.24 22.95 1.12
CA ALA A 65 20.58 23.88 0.20
C ALA A 65 19.38 23.26 -0.55
N TYR A 66 19.25 21.93 -0.59
CA TYR A 66 18.25 21.22 -1.41
C TYR A 66 17.31 20.31 -0.63
N VAL A 67 17.72 19.91 0.59
CA VAL A 67 17.02 18.93 1.42
C VAL A 67 17.02 19.43 2.85
N THR A 68 15.84 19.42 3.48
CA THR A 68 15.66 19.68 4.91
C THR A 68 14.93 18.51 5.53
N GLU A 69 15.52 17.96 6.60
CA GLU A 69 14.92 16.89 7.38
C GLU A 69 14.14 17.49 8.56
N TYR A 70 13.06 16.82 8.95
CA TYR A 70 12.22 17.19 10.09
C TYR A 70 12.00 15.97 10.97
N SER A 71 12.20 16.12 12.29
CA SER A 71 11.87 15.05 13.25
C SER A 71 10.37 14.97 13.45
N ILE A 72 9.82 13.77 13.28
CA ILE A 72 8.47 13.43 13.73
C ILE A 72 8.47 13.44 15.28
N PRO A 73 7.46 14.03 15.96
CA PRO A 73 7.42 14.12 17.42
C PRO A 73 7.45 12.75 18.12
N THR A 74 6.67 11.79 17.63
CA THR A 74 6.72 10.42 18.15
C THR A 74 7.96 9.70 17.58
N VAL A 75 8.68 8.99 18.46
CA VAL A 75 9.85 8.19 18.09
C VAL A 75 9.45 6.81 17.58
N CYS A 76 10.31 6.19 16.77
CA CYS A 76 10.07 4.85 16.21
C CYS A 76 8.74 4.73 15.47
N THR A 77 8.32 5.74 14.71
CA THR A 77 7.01 5.71 14.03
C THR A 77 7.02 4.87 12.75
N ASN A 78 8.18 4.68 12.15
CA ASN A 78 8.39 3.96 10.89
C ASN A 78 7.42 4.45 9.79
N PRO A 79 7.53 5.73 9.36
CA PRO A 79 6.66 6.25 8.33
C PRO A 79 6.89 5.52 7.00
N LEU A 80 5.83 5.13 6.29
CA LEU A 80 5.94 4.31 5.08
C LEU A 80 5.30 4.94 3.84
N ALA A 81 4.01 5.27 3.90
CA ALA A 81 3.31 5.88 2.78
C ALA A 81 3.12 7.39 3.01
N ILE A 82 3.15 8.19 1.94
CA ILE A 82 3.03 9.65 2.00
C ILE A 82 2.17 10.20 0.84
N VAL A 83 1.35 11.22 1.11
CA VAL A 83 0.55 11.96 0.11
C VAL A 83 0.44 13.42 0.50
N THR A 84 0.06 14.29 -0.43
CA THR A 84 -0.28 15.69 -0.16
C THR A 84 -1.77 15.91 -0.28
N ASP A 85 -2.33 16.77 0.59
CA ASP A 85 -3.69 17.29 0.38
C ASP A 85 -3.69 18.51 -0.55
N TYR A 86 -4.89 19.00 -0.87
CA TYR A 86 -5.06 20.15 -1.78
C TYR A 86 -4.56 21.47 -1.20
N ASP A 87 -4.35 21.55 0.11
CA ASP A 87 -3.77 22.72 0.80
C ASP A 87 -2.24 22.62 0.93
N GLY A 88 -1.64 21.54 0.41
CA GLY A 88 -0.20 21.29 0.45
C GLY A 88 0.31 20.76 1.79
N ASN A 89 -0.57 20.32 2.70
CA ASN A 89 -0.12 19.55 3.86
C ASN A 89 0.27 18.14 3.43
N VAL A 90 1.25 17.60 4.12
CA VAL A 90 1.81 16.27 3.85
C VAL A 90 1.24 15.29 4.87
N TRP A 91 0.59 14.25 4.40
CA TRP A 91 0.01 13.18 5.21
C TRP A 91 0.83 11.90 5.06
N PHE A 92 1.10 11.21 6.15
CA PHE A 92 1.86 9.96 6.13
C PHE A 92 1.37 8.97 7.19
N THR A 93 1.49 7.68 6.90
CA THR A 93 1.15 6.60 7.82
C THR A 93 2.32 6.28 8.74
N GLU A 94 2.05 6.04 10.02
CA GLU A 94 3.05 5.60 11.01
C GLU A 94 2.88 4.12 11.31
N THR A 95 3.66 3.30 10.61
CA THR A 95 3.44 1.86 10.52
C THR A 95 3.63 1.12 11.86
N ASN A 96 4.44 1.68 12.77
CA ASN A 96 4.70 1.09 14.08
C ASN A 96 3.68 1.51 15.17
N THR A 97 2.95 2.60 14.95
CA THR A 97 2.04 3.18 15.96
C THR A 97 0.58 3.14 15.51
N GLY A 98 0.32 2.91 14.22
CA GLY A 98 -1.02 2.93 13.64
C GLY A 98 -1.59 4.34 13.45
N LYS A 99 -0.81 5.37 13.73
CA LYS A 99 -1.23 6.77 13.62
C LYS A 99 -1.16 7.27 12.19
N LEU A 100 -1.86 8.37 11.96
CA LEU A 100 -1.70 9.20 10.78
C LEU A 100 -1.00 10.50 11.19
N GLY A 101 0.14 10.78 10.58
CA GLY A 101 0.88 12.02 10.75
C GLY A 101 0.51 13.04 9.67
N LYS A 102 0.43 14.31 10.06
CA LYS A 102 0.27 15.46 9.20
C LYS A 102 1.41 16.43 9.45
N PHE A 103 2.09 16.84 8.39
CA PHE A 103 3.08 17.92 8.42
C PHE A 103 2.57 19.10 7.60
N ASN A 104 2.59 20.30 8.18
CA ASN A 104 2.31 21.54 7.47
C ASN A 104 3.63 22.23 7.09
N PRO A 105 4.02 22.26 5.81
CA PRO A 105 5.28 22.87 5.38
C PRO A 105 5.34 24.40 5.54
N SER A 106 4.19 25.09 5.65
CA SER A 106 4.15 26.54 5.82
C SER A 106 4.43 26.98 7.26
N THR A 107 4.04 26.16 8.24
CA THR A 107 4.24 26.43 9.68
C THR A 107 5.33 25.57 10.29
N LEU A 108 5.82 24.55 9.58
CA LEU A 108 6.79 23.55 10.05
C LEU A 108 6.29 22.77 11.29
N THR A 109 4.99 22.48 11.34
CA THR A 109 4.35 21.81 12.47
C THR A 109 3.84 20.43 12.11
N PHE A 110 4.03 19.47 13.03
CA PHE A 110 3.42 18.16 12.97
C PHE A 110 2.13 18.09 13.79
N THR A 111 1.21 17.24 13.35
CA THR A 111 0.03 16.81 14.10
C THR A 111 -0.12 15.31 13.87
N GLU A 112 -0.27 14.54 14.94
CA GLU A 112 -0.42 13.09 14.88
C GLU A 112 -1.82 12.72 15.38
N TYR A 113 -2.51 11.86 14.65
CA TYR A 113 -3.87 11.44 14.95
C TYR A 113 -3.87 10.00 15.45
N ASP A 114 -4.20 9.81 16.72
CA ASP A 114 -4.27 8.48 17.33
C ASP A 114 -5.44 7.66 16.76
N ASN A 115 -5.17 6.41 16.39
CA ASN A 115 -6.19 5.46 16.00
C ASN A 115 -6.61 4.61 17.22
N PRO A 116 -7.77 4.88 17.86
CA PRO A 116 -8.18 4.17 19.08
C PRO A 116 -8.52 2.69 18.83
N SER A 117 -8.70 2.30 17.57
CA SER A 117 -8.95 0.91 17.17
C SER A 117 -7.67 0.18 16.74
N TRP A 118 -6.51 0.84 16.78
CA TRP A 118 -5.23 0.20 16.51
C TRP A 118 -4.88 -0.79 17.63
N PRO A 119 -4.49 -2.04 17.32
CA PRO A 119 -4.09 -2.99 18.34
C PRO A 119 -2.88 -2.51 19.15
N GLN A 120 -2.91 -2.73 20.47
CA GLN A 120 -1.77 -2.39 21.33
C GLN A 120 -0.54 -3.21 20.92
N GLY A 121 0.59 -2.53 20.68
CA GLY A 121 1.81 -3.14 20.14
C GLY A 121 1.66 -3.63 18.70
N GLY A 122 0.55 -3.28 18.04
CA GLY A 122 0.26 -3.62 16.66
C GLY A 122 1.21 -2.90 15.70
N ARG A 123 1.58 -3.62 14.64
CA ARG A 123 2.39 -3.11 13.54
C ARG A 123 1.82 -3.66 12.25
N SER A 124 1.97 -2.91 11.18
CA SER A 124 1.58 -3.39 9.85
C SER A 124 2.62 -3.06 8.81
N MET A 125 2.27 -3.10 7.53
CA MET A 125 2.95 -2.43 6.44
C MET A 125 1.89 -1.66 5.67
N MET A 126 1.86 -0.35 5.89
CA MET A 126 0.89 0.56 5.27
C MET A 126 1.50 1.16 4.00
N TRP A 127 1.45 0.43 2.90
CA TRP A 127 2.15 0.77 1.65
C TRP A 127 1.45 1.85 0.82
N GLY A 128 0.13 1.88 0.84
CA GLY A 128 -0.69 2.74 0.00
C GLY A 128 -1.36 3.80 0.83
N ILE A 129 -1.37 5.02 0.32
CA ILE A 129 -2.11 6.15 0.88
C ILE A 129 -2.64 7.03 -0.24
N ASP A 130 -3.83 7.58 -0.06
CA ASP A 130 -4.42 8.55 -0.99
C ASP A 130 -5.26 9.58 -0.24
N TYR A 131 -5.21 10.83 -0.70
CA TYR A 131 -6.04 11.91 -0.20
C TYR A 131 -7.22 12.12 -1.14
N SER A 132 -8.44 12.02 -0.62
CA SER A 132 -9.66 12.09 -1.42
C SER A 132 -10.32 13.47 -1.38
N PRO A 133 -11.07 13.87 -2.44
CA PRO A 133 -11.79 15.15 -2.51
C PRO A 133 -12.74 15.45 -1.35
N ASP A 134 -13.24 14.44 -0.64
CA ASP A 134 -14.15 14.60 0.50
C ASP A 134 -13.43 14.99 1.81
N GLY A 135 -12.11 15.17 1.78
CA GLY A 135 -11.29 15.43 2.95
C GLY A 135 -10.96 14.18 3.77
N SER A 136 -11.01 13.00 3.15
CA SER A 136 -10.58 11.77 3.81
C SER A 136 -9.24 11.28 3.31
N VAL A 137 -8.45 10.75 4.23
CA VAL A 137 -7.19 10.05 3.95
C VAL A 137 -7.44 8.56 4.03
N TRP A 138 -7.12 7.84 2.95
CA TRP A 138 -7.31 6.40 2.84
C TRP A 138 -5.97 5.71 2.80
N PHE A 139 -5.81 4.58 3.49
CA PHE A 139 -4.56 3.83 3.46
C PHE A 139 -4.76 2.33 3.65
N THR A 140 -3.85 1.54 3.09
CA THR A 140 -3.85 0.08 3.19
C THR A 140 -3.21 -0.38 4.50
N ASP A 141 -3.62 -1.55 4.96
CA ASP A 141 -3.10 -2.22 6.13
C ASP A 141 -2.95 -3.71 5.83
N GLU A 142 -1.70 -4.12 5.59
CA GLU A 142 -1.35 -5.49 5.22
C GLU A 142 -1.62 -6.48 6.35
N THR A 143 -1.09 -6.23 7.55
CA THR A 143 -1.12 -7.22 8.64
C THR A 143 -2.53 -7.56 9.08
N TYR A 144 -3.44 -6.60 9.00
CA TYR A 144 -4.82 -6.78 9.42
C TYR A 144 -5.81 -6.92 8.25
N ASP A 145 -5.33 -7.10 7.02
CA ASP A 145 -6.15 -7.21 5.80
C ASP A 145 -7.28 -6.16 5.79
N SER A 146 -6.91 -4.88 5.91
CA SER A 146 -7.89 -3.79 5.95
C SER A 146 -7.50 -2.56 5.16
N VAL A 147 -8.47 -1.69 4.96
CA VAL A 147 -8.31 -0.34 4.46
C VAL A 147 -8.85 0.61 5.53
N TRP A 148 -8.06 1.59 5.90
CA TRP A 148 -8.46 2.62 6.85
C TRP A 148 -8.89 3.88 6.11
N LYS A 149 -9.93 4.52 6.64
CA LYS A 149 -10.36 5.87 6.28
C LYS A 149 -10.16 6.77 7.48
N PHE A 150 -9.54 7.93 7.30
CA PHE A 150 -9.50 8.99 8.30
C PHE A 150 -10.18 10.24 7.76
N SER A 151 -11.20 10.76 8.44
CA SER A 151 -11.84 12.03 8.08
C SER A 151 -11.09 13.20 8.71
N THR A 152 -10.56 14.13 7.90
CA THR A 152 -9.88 15.32 8.43
C THR A 152 -10.84 16.36 9.01
N ILE A 153 -12.15 16.18 8.82
CA ILE A 153 -13.20 17.07 9.34
C ILE A 153 -13.64 16.63 10.73
N THR A 154 -13.86 15.32 10.91
CA THR A 154 -14.35 14.76 12.18
C THR A 154 -13.25 14.18 13.06
N GLU A 155 -12.04 14.02 12.50
CA GLU A 155 -10.88 13.40 13.13
C GLU A 155 -11.16 11.98 13.62
N LYS A 156 -11.89 11.21 12.80
CA LYS A 156 -12.28 9.84 13.10
C LYS A 156 -11.76 8.86 12.07
N TYR A 157 -11.42 7.68 12.58
CA TYR A 157 -11.07 6.51 11.79
C TYR A 157 -12.30 5.63 11.56
N ASP A 158 -12.45 5.16 10.33
CA ASP A 158 -13.29 4.03 9.95
C ASP A 158 -12.41 2.93 9.36
N ARG A 159 -12.80 1.68 9.57
CA ARG A 159 -12.08 0.51 9.06
C ARG A 159 -12.96 -0.29 8.11
N LEU A 160 -12.41 -0.63 6.96
CA LEU A 160 -13.01 -1.53 5.98
C LEU A 160 -12.18 -2.80 5.91
N SER A 161 -12.84 -3.95 5.89
CA SER A 161 -12.17 -5.23 5.63
C SER A 161 -11.73 -5.30 4.18
N TYR A 162 -10.51 -5.78 3.93
CA TYR A 162 -10.02 -6.08 2.59
C TYR A 162 -10.30 -7.56 2.26
N PRO A 163 -10.87 -7.89 1.08
CA PRO A 163 -11.21 -9.26 0.72
C PRO A 163 -9.97 -10.09 0.35
N SER A 164 -9.37 -10.72 1.35
CA SER A 164 -8.21 -11.61 1.23
C SER A 164 -8.63 -13.09 1.19
N GLU A 165 -8.69 -13.68 -0.01
CA GLU A 165 -8.75 -15.14 -0.16
C GLU A 165 -7.33 -15.67 -0.39
N GLY A 166 -6.70 -16.20 0.66
CA GLY A 166 -5.32 -16.72 0.56
C GLY A 166 -4.26 -15.64 0.72
N ASP A 167 -3.20 -15.67 -0.10
CA ASP A 167 -2.09 -14.71 -0.02
C ASP A 167 -2.59 -13.32 -0.44
N SER A 168 -2.29 -12.31 0.36
CA SER A 168 -2.80 -10.93 0.22
C SER A 168 -1.72 -9.97 0.69
N LEU A 169 -1.44 -8.96 -0.11
CA LEU A 169 -0.58 -7.83 0.24
C LEU A 169 -1.15 -6.58 -0.47
N PRO A 170 -2.19 -5.95 0.10
CA PRO A 170 -2.77 -4.73 -0.47
C PRO A 170 -1.73 -3.62 -0.40
N GLN A 171 -1.16 -3.25 -1.55
CA GLN A 171 -0.01 -2.38 -1.61
C GLN A 171 -0.43 -0.93 -1.88
N LYS A 172 -0.49 -0.51 -3.15
CA LYS A 172 -0.96 0.81 -3.57
C LYS A 172 -2.48 0.86 -3.52
N LEU A 173 -2.99 2.03 -3.13
CA LEU A 173 -4.39 2.38 -3.14
C LEU A 173 -4.58 3.69 -3.92
N LYS A 174 -5.69 3.77 -4.66
CA LYS A 174 -6.19 5.01 -5.25
C LYS A 174 -7.70 5.13 -5.10
N ILE A 175 -8.15 6.32 -4.73
CA ILE A 175 -9.55 6.70 -4.74
C ILE A 175 -9.86 7.29 -6.11
N HIS A 176 -10.79 6.67 -6.84
CA HIS A 176 -11.20 7.11 -8.17
C HIS A 176 -12.72 7.13 -8.26
N GLY A 177 -13.29 8.33 -8.36
CA GLY A 177 -14.74 8.51 -8.26
C GLY A 177 -15.28 7.98 -6.94
N SER A 178 -16.18 7.01 -7.01
CA SER A 178 -16.77 6.33 -5.85
C SER A 178 -16.14 4.97 -5.55
N GLN A 179 -14.94 4.68 -6.06
CA GLN A 179 -14.28 3.38 -5.89
C GLN A 179 -12.92 3.53 -5.23
N ILE A 180 -12.53 2.49 -4.49
CA ILE A 180 -11.15 2.30 -4.02
C ILE A 180 -10.52 1.21 -4.89
N ILE A 181 -9.44 1.55 -5.59
CA ILE A 181 -8.69 0.60 -6.43
C ILE A 181 -7.40 0.26 -5.69
N ILE A 182 -7.15 -1.02 -5.50
CA ILE A 182 -6.01 -1.53 -4.73
C ILE A 182 -5.30 -2.60 -5.55
N ASN A 183 -3.97 -2.51 -5.67
CA ASN A 183 -3.21 -3.66 -6.15
C ASN A 183 -2.93 -4.62 -4.99
N ASP A 184 -3.26 -5.88 -5.22
CA ASP A 184 -2.89 -6.96 -4.34
C ASP A 184 -1.63 -7.62 -4.87
N PHE A 185 -0.49 -7.24 -4.29
CA PHE A 185 0.80 -7.64 -4.82
C PHE A 185 0.96 -9.16 -4.82
N THR A 186 0.69 -9.80 -3.69
CA THR A 186 0.81 -11.27 -3.58
C THR A 186 -0.46 -12.03 -3.94
N GLY A 187 -1.63 -11.38 -3.84
CA GLY A 187 -2.89 -11.95 -4.30
C GLY A 187 -3.04 -11.98 -5.83
N ASN A 188 -2.10 -11.40 -6.57
CA ASN A 188 -2.03 -11.43 -8.02
C ASN A 188 -3.31 -10.88 -8.68
N LYS A 189 -3.84 -9.77 -8.16
CA LYS A 189 -5.09 -9.16 -8.61
C LYS A 189 -5.10 -7.63 -8.40
N LEU A 190 -5.99 -6.95 -9.11
CA LEU A 190 -6.50 -5.64 -8.71
C LEU A 190 -7.86 -5.80 -8.05
N THR A 191 -8.13 -5.06 -6.98
CA THR A 191 -9.41 -5.09 -6.28
C THR A 191 -10.04 -3.70 -6.30
N PHE A 192 -11.29 -3.64 -6.75
CA PHE A 192 -12.15 -2.47 -6.79
C PHE A 192 -13.16 -2.61 -5.66
N LEU A 193 -13.05 -1.78 -4.62
CA LEU A 193 -13.97 -1.76 -3.49
C LEU A 193 -14.98 -0.63 -3.66
N ASP A 194 -16.24 -0.94 -3.34
CA ASP A 194 -17.25 0.07 -3.05
C ASP A 194 -17.04 0.55 -1.59
N PRO A 195 -16.71 1.83 -1.36
CA PRO A 195 -16.41 2.37 -0.04
C PRO A 195 -17.65 2.53 0.84
N THR A 196 -18.85 2.12 0.39
CA THR A 196 -20.05 2.09 1.24
C THR A 196 -19.77 1.24 2.48
N LEU A 197 -19.64 1.92 3.62
CA LEU A 197 -19.31 1.33 4.91
C LEU A 197 -20.41 0.33 5.30
N SER A 198 -20.13 -0.95 5.11
CA SER A 198 -20.98 -2.06 5.53
C SER A 198 -20.10 -3.21 6.04
N GLU A 199 -20.66 -4.12 6.83
CA GLU A 199 -19.89 -5.26 7.37
C GLU A 199 -19.27 -6.13 6.26
N ASN A 200 -19.88 -6.16 5.07
CA ASN A 200 -19.38 -6.86 3.89
C ASN A 200 -19.20 -5.86 2.74
N VAL A 201 -17.97 -5.37 2.58
CA VAL A 201 -17.61 -4.46 1.48
C VAL A 201 -17.92 -5.15 0.15
N ASN A 202 -18.68 -4.50 -0.73
CA ASN A 202 -18.87 -5.00 -2.10
C ASN A 202 -17.59 -4.76 -2.89
N TYR A 203 -17.16 -5.77 -3.64
CA TYR A 203 -15.93 -5.67 -4.40
C TYR A 203 -15.96 -6.45 -5.72
N LEU A 204 -15.12 -6.01 -6.64
CA LEU A 204 -14.72 -6.75 -7.83
C LEU A 204 -13.21 -6.98 -7.77
N SER A 205 -12.78 -8.22 -7.97
CA SER A 205 -11.37 -8.55 -8.12
C SER A 205 -11.07 -8.98 -9.55
N ILE A 206 -10.03 -8.40 -10.12
CA ILE A 206 -9.53 -8.70 -11.46
C ILE A 206 -8.19 -9.42 -11.29
N PRO A 207 -8.14 -10.75 -11.43
CA PRO A 207 -6.89 -11.49 -11.41
C PRO A 207 -5.97 -11.04 -12.55
N SER A 208 -4.67 -11.14 -12.31
CA SER A 208 -3.67 -11.04 -13.36
C SER A 208 -3.93 -12.08 -14.45
N PRO A 209 -3.72 -11.74 -15.73
CA PRO A 209 -3.74 -12.71 -16.81
C PRO A 209 -2.54 -13.67 -16.80
N VAL A 210 -1.53 -13.41 -15.96
CA VAL A 210 -0.34 -14.24 -15.82
C VAL A 210 -0.43 -15.05 -14.52
N ASP A 211 -0.42 -16.37 -14.66
CA ASP A 211 -0.41 -17.27 -13.51
C ASP A 211 0.87 -17.13 -12.69
N ASN A 212 0.75 -17.19 -11.37
CA ASN A 212 1.85 -17.11 -10.41
C ASN A 212 2.68 -15.81 -10.48
N SER A 213 2.20 -14.76 -11.15
CA SER A 213 2.80 -13.43 -11.11
C SER A 213 2.46 -12.67 -9.82
N VAL A 214 3.00 -11.47 -9.72
CA VAL A 214 2.55 -10.43 -8.78
C VAL A 214 1.93 -9.27 -9.55
N THR A 215 0.99 -8.56 -8.93
CA THR A 215 0.43 -7.32 -9.47
C THR A 215 1.14 -6.15 -8.82
N ALA A 216 1.93 -5.40 -9.58
CA ALA A 216 2.63 -4.24 -9.04
C ALA A 216 1.79 -2.97 -9.20
N ASP A 217 2.41 -1.90 -9.67
CA ASP A 217 1.78 -0.58 -9.74
C ASP A 217 0.68 -0.51 -10.82
N PHE A 218 -0.22 0.45 -10.66
CA PHE A 218 -1.29 0.75 -11.59
C PHE A 218 -1.52 2.26 -11.76
N ALA A 219 -2.08 2.64 -12.90
CA ALA A 219 -2.47 4.00 -13.24
C ALA A 219 -3.81 3.97 -14.00
N ILE A 220 -4.53 5.08 -13.96
CA ILE A 220 -5.85 5.23 -14.59
C ILE A 220 -5.71 6.34 -15.63
N ASP A 221 -6.18 6.10 -16.85
CA ASP A 221 -6.17 7.10 -17.92
C ASP A 221 -7.47 7.94 -17.96
N GLU A 222 -7.53 8.95 -18.83
CA GLU A 222 -8.69 9.84 -18.97
C GLU A 222 -9.96 9.13 -19.46
N GLU A 223 -9.81 8.00 -20.14
CA GLU A 223 -10.91 7.16 -20.61
C GLU A 223 -11.38 6.19 -19.51
N ASN A 224 -10.76 6.25 -18.32
CA ASN A 224 -10.91 5.33 -17.21
C ASN A 224 -10.41 3.91 -17.50
N ASN A 225 -9.50 3.68 -18.44
CA ASN A 225 -8.83 2.39 -18.48
C ASN A 225 -7.84 2.29 -17.31
N VAL A 226 -7.77 1.11 -16.70
CA VAL A 226 -6.80 0.82 -15.64
C VAL A 226 -5.62 0.09 -16.26
N TRP A 227 -4.45 0.71 -16.19
CA TRP A 227 -3.18 0.17 -16.65
C TRP A 227 -2.40 -0.37 -15.47
N PHE A 228 -1.99 -1.63 -15.50
CA PHE A 228 -1.23 -2.23 -14.41
C PHE A 228 -0.17 -3.21 -14.90
N THR A 229 0.90 -3.33 -14.13
CA THR A 229 2.01 -4.23 -14.46
C THR A 229 1.90 -5.55 -13.70
N ASN A 230 2.06 -6.66 -14.42
CA ASN A 230 2.24 -7.98 -13.82
C ASN A 230 3.61 -8.52 -14.15
N TRP A 231 4.28 -9.15 -13.20
CA TRP A 231 5.59 -9.74 -13.48
C TRP A 231 5.87 -10.99 -12.69
N LEU A 232 6.77 -11.79 -13.24
CA LEU A 232 7.34 -12.97 -12.63
C LEU A 232 8.80 -12.66 -12.32
N PHE A 233 9.23 -12.99 -11.10
CA PHE A 233 10.58 -12.66 -10.66
C PHE A 233 11.62 -13.22 -11.63
N GLN A 234 12.45 -12.33 -12.17
CA GLN A 234 13.51 -12.62 -13.14
C GLN A 234 13.04 -13.25 -14.46
N GLN A 235 11.75 -13.18 -14.78
CA GLN A 235 11.14 -13.76 -15.97
C GLN A 235 10.42 -12.72 -16.84
N GLY A 236 10.57 -11.43 -16.52
CA GLY A 236 9.91 -10.34 -17.20
C GLY A 236 8.45 -10.17 -16.75
N GLY A 237 7.68 -9.44 -17.54
CA GLY A 237 6.30 -9.13 -17.20
C GLY A 237 5.47 -8.66 -18.39
N VAL A 238 4.25 -8.25 -18.07
CA VAL A 238 3.29 -7.67 -19.01
C VAL A 238 2.76 -6.36 -18.43
N LEU A 239 2.43 -5.44 -19.31
CA LEU A 239 1.53 -4.33 -19.03
C LEU A 239 0.14 -4.75 -19.48
N VAL A 240 -0.84 -4.58 -18.61
CA VAL A 240 -2.23 -4.92 -18.86
C VAL A 240 -3.04 -3.63 -18.87
N LYS A 241 -3.88 -3.46 -19.89
CA LYS A 241 -4.92 -2.43 -19.94
C LYS A 241 -6.25 -3.11 -19.66
N PHE A 242 -7.00 -2.62 -18.69
CA PHE A 242 -8.35 -3.07 -18.39
C PHE A 242 -9.36 -1.95 -18.70
N ASN A 243 -10.31 -2.24 -19.59
CA ASN A 243 -11.40 -1.33 -19.92
C ASN A 243 -12.53 -1.46 -18.89
N GLN A 244 -12.42 -0.69 -17.81
CA GLN A 244 -13.36 -0.81 -16.69
C GLN A 244 -14.78 -0.40 -17.06
N ASN A 245 -14.93 0.63 -17.91
CA ASN A 245 -16.25 1.13 -18.28
C ASN A 245 -17.02 0.08 -19.09
N ALA A 246 -16.39 -0.53 -20.10
CA ALA A 246 -17.02 -1.59 -20.87
C ALA A 246 -17.42 -2.78 -19.98
N TYR A 247 -16.55 -3.19 -19.04
CA TYR A 247 -16.87 -4.28 -18.11
C TYR A 247 -18.08 -3.96 -17.23
N PHE A 248 -18.09 -2.77 -16.60
CA PHE A 248 -19.16 -2.39 -15.69
C PHE A 248 -20.49 -2.14 -16.43
N ASP A 249 -20.44 -1.56 -17.63
CA ASP A 249 -21.62 -1.36 -18.47
C ASP A 249 -22.25 -2.70 -18.87
N ASP A 250 -21.46 -3.65 -19.36
CA ASP A 250 -21.97 -4.96 -19.74
C ASP A 250 -22.44 -5.76 -18.51
N ALA A 251 -21.71 -5.69 -17.38
CA ALA A 251 -22.09 -6.39 -16.16
C ALA A 251 -23.40 -5.87 -15.57
N ALA A 252 -23.68 -4.57 -15.69
CA ALA A 252 -24.95 -3.98 -15.26
C ALA A 252 -26.14 -4.43 -16.13
N ASN A 253 -25.89 -4.86 -17.37
CA ASN A 253 -26.90 -5.32 -18.32
C ASN A 253 -26.98 -6.86 -18.43
N SER A 254 -26.16 -7.60 -17.66
CA SER A 254 -26.12 -9.05 -17.67
C SER A 254 -26.87 -9.65 -16.47
N GLU A 255 -27.41 -10.86 -16.64
CA GLU A 255 -27.87 -11.69 -15.51
C GLU A 255 -26.70 -12.35 -14.77
N ASP A 256 -25.52 -12.44 -15.41
CA ASP A 256 -24.31 -13.00 -14.84
C ASP A 256 -23.56 -11.97 -13.99
N LYS A 257 -23.20 -12.34 -12.76
CA LYS A 257 -22.44 -11.49 -11.85
C LYS A 257 -20.98 -11.27 -12.27
N PHE A 258 -20.45 -12.14 -13.13
CA PHE A 258 -19.06 -12.10 -13.56
C PHE A 258 -18.98 -12.38 -15.05
N LEU A 259 -18.40 -11.43 -15.78
CA LEU A 259 -18.15 -11.57 -17.20
C LEU A 259 -16.72 -12.08 -17.44
N PRO A 260 -16.45 -12.77 -18.56
CA PRO A 260 -15.10 -13.22 -18.89
C PRO A 260 -14.16 -12.01 -19.04
N LEU A 261 -13.24 -11.84 -18.09
CA LEU A 261 -12.32 -10.68 -18.07
C LEU A 261 -11.43 -10.58 -19.30
N VAL A 262 -11.17 -11.71 -19.98
CA VAL A 262 -10.39 -11.77 -21.23
C VAL A 262 -10.95 -10.87 -22.33
N ASP A 263 -12.26 -10.59 -22.31
CA ASP A 263 -12.93 -9.73 -23.29
C ASP A 263 -12.72 -8.23 -23.02
N TYR A 264 -12.18 -7.88 -21.84
CA TYR A 264 -12.04 -6.51 -21.35
C TYR A 264 -10.58 -6.12 -21.05
N ILE A 265 -9.63 -7.02 -21.31
CA ILE A 265 -8.20 -6.77 -21.10
C ILE A 265 -7.42 -6.83 -22.40
N GLU A 266 -6.43 -5.94 -22.52
CA GLU A 266 -5.39 -5.99 -23.54
C GLU A 266 -4.04 -6.22 -22.85
N ILE A 267 -3.22 -7.13 -23.38
CA ILE A 267 -1.95 -7.53 -22.77
C ILE A 267 -0.80 -7.13 -23.68
N TYR A 268 0.15 -6.40 -23.12
CA TYR A 268 1.33 -5.90 -23.79
C TYR A 268 2.58 -6.53 -23.15
N PRO A 269 3.34 -7.37 -23.86
CA PRO A 269 4.56 -7.95 -23.31
C PRO A 269 5.60 -6.86 -23.05
N LEU A 270 6.21 -6.88 -21.87
CA LEU A 270 7.31 -5.99 -21.54
C LEU A 270 8.65 -6.62 -21.99
N PRO A 271 9.70 -5.81 -22.21
CA PRO A 271 11.03 -6.32 -22.50
C PRO A 271 11.49 -7.33 -21.44
N THR A 272 12.13 -8.42 -21.86
CA THR A 272 12.56 -9.50 -20.96
C THR A 272 13.64 -9.07 -19.96
N GLU A 273 14.33 -7.97 -20.24
CA GLU A 273 15.32 -7.34 -19.36
C GLU A 273 14.65 -6.58 -18.20
N LEU A 274 13.35 -6.28 -18.31
CA LEU A 274 12.59 -5.61 -17.27
C LEU A 274 12.10 -6.63 -16.24
N LEU A 275 13.00 -7.01 -15.32
CA LEU A 275 12.79 -8.12 -14.39
C LEU A 275 11.83 -7.81 -13.22
N THR A 276 11.59 -6.54 -12.94
CA THR A 276 10.72 -6.04 -11.84
C THR A 276 10.03 -4.72 -12.22
N PRO A 277 9.11 -4.70 -13.20
CA PRO A 277 8.33 -3.51 -13.52
C PRO A 277 7.39 -3.16 -12.36
N ASN A 278 7.86 -2.28 -11.47
CA ASN A 278 7.18 -1.91 -10.23
C ASN A 278 6.49 -0.54 -10.29
N GLY A 279 6.46 0.12 -11.44
CA GLY A 279 5.93 1.46 -11.59
C GLY A 279 5.11 1.59 -12.86
N ALA A 280 3.96 2.27 -12.76
CA ALA A 280 3.08 2.59 -13.88
C ALA A 280 2.59 4.03 -13.72
N VAL A 281 2.74 4.82 -14.78
CA VAL A 281 2.22 6.18 -14.85
C VAL A 281 1.59 6.40 -16.21
N VAL A 282 0.43 7.03 -16.20
CA VAL A 282 -0.21 7.54 -17.42
C VAL A 282 -0.14 9.06 -17.38
N SER A 283 0.24 9.67 -18.49
CA SER A 283 0.25 11.12 -18.66
C SER A 283 -0.44 11.48 -19.95
N VAL A 284 -1.21 12.55 -19.90
CA VAL A 284 -1.93 13.10 -21.04
C VAL A 284 -0.98 14.05 -21.74
N VAL A 285 -0.51 13.65 -22.91
CA VAL A 285 0.30 14.55 -23.74
C VAL A 285 -0.68 15.51 -24.41
N SER A 286 -0.90 16.68 -23.79
CA SER A 286 -1.52 17.79 -24.52
C SER A 286 -0.58 18.15 -25.66
N ALA A 287 -1.00 17.91 -26.91
CA ALA A 287 -0.25 18.33 -28.09
C ALA A 287 -0.31 19.87 -28.18
N SER A 288 0.48 20.57 -27.38
CA SER A 288 0.65 22.01 -27.46
C SER A 288 1.95 22.35 -28.19
N HIS A 289 1.78 22.86 -29.42
CA HIS A 289 2.73 23.67 -30.18
C HIS A 289 4.00 22.97 -30.70
N ILE A 290 3.86 22.18 -31.76
CA ILE A 290 4.88 22.18 -32.81
C ILE A 290 4.71 23.50 -33.57
N VAL A 291 5.49 24.53 -33.21
CA VAL A 291 5.71 25.68 -34.09
C VAL A 291 6.79 25.25 -35.08
N PRO A 292 6.49 25.07 -36.38
CA PRO A 292 7.53 24.86 -37.37
C PRO A 292 8.36 26.14 -37.47
N SER A 293 9.68 25.98 -37.32
CA SER A 293 10.68 27.01 -37.62
C SER A 293 10.67 27.41 -39.09
#